data_AF-A0A497H0E6-F1
#
_entry.id   AF-A0A497H0E6-F1
#
_cell.length_a   1.000
_cell.length_b   1.000
_cell.length_c   1.000
_cell.angle_alpha   90.00
_cell.angle_beta   90.00
_cell.angle_gamma   90.00
#
_symmetry.space_group_name_H-M   'P 1'
#
loop_
_entity.id
_entity.type
_entity.pdbx_description
1 polymer ?
#
loop_
_entity_poly.entity_id
_entity_poly.type
_entity_poly.pdbx_seq_one_letter_code
_entity_poly.pdbx_strand_id
1 'polypeptide(L)'
;AVPLLKQLSHLPVVVDPSHGTGKWELVEPVSRAAVAAGADGLLIEVHPHPEEALSDGAQSLKPARFADLMRGLRPVAAAVGRTL
;
A
#
# COMPACT_ATOMS: atom_id res chain seq x y z
N ALA A 1 11.66 -3.91 6.47
CA ALA A 1 11.64 -5.37 6.70
C ALA A 1 11.51 -6.19 5.42
N VAL A 2 10.79 -5.72 4.39
CA VAL A 2 10.48 -6.48 3.16
C VAL A 2 11.64 -7.31 2.59
N PRO A 3 12.79 -6.74 2.18
CA PRO A 3 13.85 -7.54 1.55
C PRO A 3 14.46 -8.60 2.49
N LEU A 4 14.56 -8.29 3.78
CA LEU A 4 15.06 -9.23 4.78
C LEU A 4 14.09 -10.41 4.96
N LEU A 5 12.79 -10.16 5.05
CA LEU A 5 11.78 -11.22 5.18
C LEU A 5 11.80 -12.16 3.97
N LYS A 6 12.02 -11.64 2.76
CA LYS A 6 12.16 -12.47 1.54
C LYS A 6 13.44 -13.32 1.52
N GLN A 7 14.48 -12.95 2.27
CA GLN A 7 15.67 -13.79 2.44
C GLN A 7 15.47 -14.87 3.49
N LEU A 8 14.70 -14.55 4.54
CA LEU A 8 14.48 -15.43 5.68
C LEU A 8 13.28 -16.37 5.52
N SER A 9 12.39 -16.10 4.58
CA SER A 9 11.16 -16.86 4.35
C SER A 9 10.86 -16.98 2.86
N HIS A 10 10.22 -18.09 2.50
CA HIS A 10 9.68 -18.34 1.15
C HIS A 10 8.24 -17.81 1.00
N LEU A 11 7.62 -17.36 2.09
CA LEU A 11 6.24 -16.87 2.09
C LEU A 11 6.13 -15.47 1.45
N PRO A 12 4.97 -15.13 0.86
CA PRO A 12 4.72 -13.78 0.36
C PRO A 12 4.82 -12.72 1.46
N VAL A 13 5.37 -11.56 1.13
CA VAL A 13 5.47 -10.42 2.05
C VAL A 13 4.52 -9.31 1.61
N VAL A 14 3.47 -9.07 2.41
CA VAL A 14 2.49 -8.01 2.20
C VAL A 14 2.79 -6.84 3.13
N VAL A 15 2.65 -5.60 2.63
CA VAL A 15 2.81 -4.39 3.44
C VAL A 15 1.46 -3.71 3.62
N ASP A 16 1.17 -3.32 4.85
CA ASP A 16 0.03 -2.47 5.20
C ASP A 16 0.49 -1.02 5.41
N PRO A 17 0.37 -0.16 4.37
CA PRO A 17 0.65 1.27 4.49
C PRO A 17 -0.42 2.04 5.28
N SER A 18 -1.63 1.51 5.45
CA SER A 18 -2.72 2.16 6.19
C SER A 18 -2.40 2.14 7.69
N HIS A 19 -2.48 0.98 8.34
CA HIS A 19 -2.15 0.87 9.77
C HIS A 19 -0.68 1.13 10.06
N GLY A 20 0.21 0.82 9.12
CA GLY A 20 1.65 1.09 9.27
C GLY A 20 2.00 2.57 9.41
N THR A 21 1.13 3.48 8.94
CA THR A 21 1.35 4.92 9.04
C THR A 21 0.30 5.66 9.87
N GLY A 22 -0.92 5.12 9.99
CA GLY A 22 -2.06 5.75 10.64
C GLY A 22 -2.57 7.01 9.94
N LYS A 23 -2.07 7.33 8.73
CA LYS A 23 -2.36 8.59 8.03
C LYS A 23 -2.53 8.37 6.54
N TRP A 24 -3.73 8.70 6.03
CA TRP A 24 -4.08 8.50 4.63
C TRP A 24 -3.10 9.20 3.65
N GLU A 25 -2.54 10.35 4.03
CA GLU A 25 -1.57 11.13 3.23
C GLU A 25 -0.24 10.40 3.00
N LEU A 26 0.11 9.44 3.88
CA LEU A 26 1.32 8.64 3.80
C LEU A 26 1.11 7.31 3.07
N VAL A 27 -0.14 6.91 2.82
CA VAL A 27 -0.47 5.62 2.20
C VAL A 27 0.16 5.50 0.81
N GLU A 28 0.06 6.54 -0.02
CA GLU A 28 0.65 6.53 -1.36
C GLU A 28 2.19 6.44 -1.37
N PRO A 29 2.94 7.34 -0.71
CA PRO A 29 4.41 7.26 -0.73
C PRO A 29 4.93 5.96 -0.11
N VAL A 30 4.31 5.45 0.96
CA VAL A 30 4.72 4.17 1.57
C VAL A 30 4.37 2.98 0.67
N SER A 31 3.23 3.00 -0.01
CA SER A 31 2.88 1.97 -1.02
C SER A 31 3.92 1.89 -2.14
N ARG A 32 4.35 3.06 -2.66
CA ARG A 32 5.40 3.12 -3.69
C ARG A 32 6.72 2.54 -3.17
N ALA A 33 7.11 2.90 -1.94
CA ALA A 33 8.31 2.37 -1.30
C ALA A 33 8.23 0.85 -1.08
N ALA A 34 7.07 0.33 -0.66
CA ALA A 34 6.85 -1.09 -0.46
C ALA A 34 6.97 -1.89 -1.77
N VAL A 35 6.33 -1.42 -2.84
CA VAL A 35 6.44 -2.03 -4.18
C VAL A 35 7.89 -2.01 -4.65
N ALA A 36 8.57 -0.86 -4.54
CA ALA A 36 9.98 -0.73 -4.91
C ALA A 36 10.91 -1.64 -4.09
N ALA A 37 10.60 -1.86 -2.81
CA ALA A 37 11.33 -2.77 -1.93
C ALA A 37 11.05 -4.26 -2.22
N GLY A 38 10.15 -4.58 -3.14
CA GLY A 38 9.84 -5.94 -3.57
C GLY A 38 8.71 -6.62 -2.78
N ALA A 39 7.78 -5.85 -2.20
CA ALA A 39 6.59 -6.41 -1.58
C ALA A 39 5.73 -7.16 -2.61
N ASP A 40 5.13 -8.27 -2.19
CA ASP A 40 4.30 -9.13 -3.03
C ASP A 40 2.83 -8.69 -3.05
N GLY A 41 2.43 -7.85 -2.10
CA GLY A 41 1.12 -7.24 -2.06
C GLY A 41 1.06 -6.03 -1.15
N LEU A 42 -0.04 -5.30 -1.25
CA LEU A 42 -0.38 -4.19 -0.37
C LEU A 42 -1.75 -4.46 0.26
N LEU A 43 -1.91 -4.12 1.53
CA LEU A 43 -3.19 -4.11 2.23
C LEU A 43 -3.55 -2.65 2.51
N ILE A 44 -4.57 -2.13 1.82
CA ILE A 44 -4.93 -0.71 1.86
C ILE A 44 -6.40 -0.58 2.26
N GLU A 45 -6.68 0.25 3.25
CA GLU A 45 -8.04 0.56 3.67
C GLU A 45 -8.68 1.61 2.77
N VAL A 46 -9.94 1.36 2.41
CA VAL A 46 -10.73 2.23 1.54
C VAL A 46 -12.13 2.39 2.12
N HIS A 47 -12.59 3.62 2.26
CA HIS A 47 -13.94 3.94 2.71
C HIS A 47 -14.53 5.07 1.86
N PRO A 48 -15.80 4.99 1.40
CA PRO A 48 -16.42 6.06 0.60
C PRO A 48 -16.55 7.37 1.38
N HIS A 49 -16.81 7.27 2.69
CA HIS A 49 -17.00 8.38 3.63
C HIS A 49 -16.11 8.20 4.86
N PRO A 50 -14.76 8.37 4.77
CA PRO A 50 -13.86 8.10 5.89
C PRO A 50 -14.22 8.86 7.17
N GLU A 51 -14.83 10.04 7.03
CA GLU A 51 -15.37 10.85 8.12
C GLU A 51 -16.51 10.17 8.92
N GLU A 52 -17.21 9.21 8.32
CA GLU A 52 -18.31 8.44 8.92
C GLU A 52 -17.90 7.00 9.29
N ALA A 53 -16.62 6.65 9.09
CA ALA A 53 -16.15 5.30 9.35
C ALA A 53 -16.20 4.98 10.86
N LEU A 54 -16.77 3.83 11.21
CA LEU A 54 -16.86 3.36 12.60
C LEU A 54 -15.49 2.99 13.19
N SER A 55 -14.50 2.77 12.33
CA SER A 55 -13.10 2.48 12.68
C SER A 55 -12.20 3.05 11.60
N ASP A 56 -11.00 3.49 11.99
CA ASP A 56 -9.86 3.74 11.09
C ASP A 56 -10.10 4.71 9.91
N GLY A 57 -11.04 5.65 10.08
CA GLY A 57 -11.33 6.68 9.07
C GLY A 57 -10.13 7.55 8.70
N ALA A 58 -9.24 7.87 9.65
CA ALA A 58 -8.09 8.75 9.42
C ALA A 58 -7.02 8.18 8.46
N GLN A 59 -6.99 6.85 8.27
CA GLN A 59 -6.04 6.14 7.42
C GLN A 59 -6.68 5.52 6.17
N SER A 60 -8.01 5.60 6.06
CA SER A 60 -8.77 5.10 4.92
C SER A 60 -8.72 6.06 3.73
N LEU A 61 -8.42 5.53 2.54
CA LEU A 61 -8.51 6.29 1.29
C LEU A 61 -9.96 6.39 0.81
N LYS A 62 -10.27 7.47 0.08
CA LYS A 62 -11.48 7.51 -0.75
C LYS A 62 -11.29 6.66 -2.02
N PRO A 63 -12.35 6.06 -2.60
CA PRO A 63 -12.23 5.22 -3.79
C PRO A 63 -11.50 5.88 -4.98
N ALA A 64 -11.73 7.17 -5.22
CA ALA A 64 -11.04 7.92 -6.27
C ALA A 64 -9.52 7.99 -6.02
N ARG A 65 -9.11 8.27 -4.78
CA ARG A 65 -7.69 8.28 -4.38
C ARG A 65 -7.05 6.91 -4.49
N PHE A 66 -7.77 5.85 -4.14
CA PHE A 66 -7.30 4.49 -4.34
C PHE A 66 -7.09 4.18 -5.84
N ALA A 67 -8.01 4.59 -6.72
CA ALA A 67 -7.83 4.44 -8.16
C ALA A 67 -6.61 5.20 -8.68
N ASP A 68 -6.35 6.41 -8.17
CA ASP A 68 -5.17 7.22 -8.51
C ASP A 68 -3.87 6.53 -8.05
N LEU A 69 -3.86 6.03 -6.83
CA LEU A 69 -2.76 5.24 -6.26
C LEU A 69 -2.43 4.05 -7.16
N MET A 70 -3.42 3.24 -7.54
CA MET A 70 -3.20 2.06 -8.39
C MET A 70 -2.62 2.44 -9.76
N ARG A 71 -3.01 3.59 -10.34
CA ARG A 71 -2.39 4.09 -11.58
C ARG A 71 -0.94 4.52 -11.35
N GLY A 72 -0.65 5.17 -10.23
CA GLY A 72 0.70 5.59 -9.86
C GLY A 72 1.64 4.43 -9.52
N LEU A 73 1.13 3.30 -9.02
CA LEU A 73 1.92 2.13 -8.67
C LEU A 73 2.36 1.30 -9.89
N ARG A 74 1.58 1.27 -10.97
CA ARG A 74 1.91 0.53 -12.22
C ARG A 74 3.32 0.81 -12.74
N PRO A 75 3.74 2.08 -12.96
CA PRO A 75 5.09 2.36 -13.44
C PRO A 75 6.18 1.98 -12.41
N VAL A 76 5.90 2.08 -11.11
CA VAL A 76 6.84 1.68 -10.05
C VAL A 76 7.06 0.16 -10.08
N ALA A 77 5.99 -0.62 -10.15
CA ALA A 77 6.07 -2.07 -10.27
C ALA A 77 6.85 -2.49 -11.52
N ALA A 78 6.53 -1.90 -12.67
CA ALA A 78 7.23 -2.18 -13.92
C ALA A 78 8.74 -1.88 -13.82
N ALA A 79 9.13 -0.78 -13.18
CA ALA A 79 10.53 -0.40 -12.99
C ALA A 79 11.33 -1.41 -12.14
N VAL A 80 10.67 -2.19 -11.28
CA VAL A 80 11.30 -3.24 -10.45
C VAL A 80 10.97 -4.66 -10.92
N GLY A 81 10.55 -4.82 -12.18
CA GLY A 81 10.28 -6.13 -12.79
C GLY A 81 9.06 -6.86 -12.22
N ARG A 82 8.07 -6.10 -11.71
CA ARG A 82 6.82 -6.61 -11.15
C ARG A 82 5.60 -6.14 -11.96
N THR A 83 4.48 -6.83 -11.79
CA THR A 83 3.20 -6.50 -12.43
C THR A 83 2.14 -6.21 -11.37
N LEU A 84 1.16 -5.37 -11.72
CA LEU A 84 0.00 -4.99 -10.90
C LEU A 84 -1.30 -5.26 -11.65
#